data_AF-A0A957PK46-F1
#
_entry.id   AF-A0A957PK46-F1
#
_cell.length_a   1.000
_cell.length_b   1.000
_cell.length_c   1.000
_cell.angle_alpha   90.00
_cell.angle_beta   90.00
_cell.angle_gamma   90.00
#
_symmetry.space_group_name_H-M   'P 1'
#
loop_
_entity.id
_entity.type
_entity.pdbx_description
1 polymer ?
#
loop_
_entity_poly.entity_id
_entity_poly.type
_entity_poly.pdbx_seq_one_letter_code
_entity_poly.pdbx_strand_id
1 'polypeptide(L)' 'HVPRHAKIYRDFKAEYARLHQESIAAFREFRQDVTSGAYPQADHIIGVKDDEYEKFITALGKQK' A
#
# COMPACT_ATOMS: atom_id res chain seq x y z
N HIS A 1 -11.93 18.78 24.07
CA HIS A 1 -12.57 19.98 24.62
C HIS A 1 -12.04 21.18 23.85
N VAL A 2 -12.90 21.99 23.23
CA VAL A 2 -12.50 23.23 22.55
C VAL A 2 -12.86 24.41 23.49
N PRO A 3 -11.99 25.40 23.68
CA PRO A 3 -12.31 26.56 24.52
C PRO A 3 -13.58 27.27 24.04
N ARG A 4 -14.43 27.71 24.97
CA ARG A 4 -15.72 28.36 24.67
C ARG A 4 -15.62 29.62 23.79
N HIS A 5 -14.46 30.27 23.76
CA HIS A 5 -14.20 31.48 22.97
C HIS A 5 -13.38 31.23 21.69
N ALA A 6 -13.09 29.98 21.34
CA ALA A 6 -12.38 29.66 20.13
C ALA A 6 -13.32 29.60 18.92
N LYS A 7 -12.94 30.23 17.80
CA LYS A 7 -13.62 30.08 16.51
C LYS A 7 -12.99 28.93 15.75
N ILE A 8 -13.78 27.88 15.50
CA ILE A 8 -13.36 26.74 14.67
C ILE A 8 -13.57 27.13 13.20
N TYR A 9 -12.50 27.10 12.41
CA TYR A 9 -12.58 27.38 10.98
C TYR A 9 -12.76 26.12 10.13
N ARG A 10 -12.30 24.96 10.62
CA ARG A 10 -12.35 23.66 9.93
C ARG A 10 -12.45 22.52 10.94
N ASP A 11 -13.13 21.45 10.52
CA ASP A 11 -13.21 20.21 11.29
C ASP A 11 -12.26 19.15 10.73
N PHE A 12 -10.98 19.25 11.12
CA PHE A 12 -9.99 18.25 10.73
C PHE A 12 -10.22 16.88 11.36
N LYS A 13 -11.00 16.79 12.44
CA LYS A 13 -11.34 15.51 13.06
C LYS A 13 -12.29 14.73 12.15
N ALA A 14 -13.32 15.38 11.64
CA ALA A 14 -14.21 14.79 10.65
C ALA A 14 -13.47 14.44 9.35
N GLU A 15 -12.59 15.34 8.87
CA GLU A 15 -11.83 15.08 7.65
C GLU A 15 -10.85 13.90 7.80
N TYR A 16 -10.15 13.82 8.94
CA TYR A 16 -9.30 12.67 9.24
C TYR A 16 -10.11 11.37 9.30
N ALA A 17 -11.28 11.39 9.95
CA ALA A 17 -12.13 10.21 10.02
C ALA A 17 -12.57 9.74 8.62
N ARG A 18 -12.91 10.67 7.73
CA ARG A 18 -13.23 10.37 6.33
C ARG A 18 -12.06 9.73 5.59
N LEU A 19 -10.87 10.35 5.64
CA LEU A 19 -9.66 9.82 5.00
C LEU A 19 -9.24 8.46 5.56
N HIS A 20 -9.46 8.23 6.85
CA HIS A 20 -9.14 6.95 7.49
C HIS A 20 -10.06 5.82 6.98
N GLN A 21 -11.37 6.08 6.83
CA GLN A 21 -12.30 5.12 6.22
C GLN A 21 -11.93 4.81 4.77
N GLU A 22 -11.57 5.83 4.00
CA GLU A 22 -11.10 5.67 2.62
C GLU A 22 -9.86 4.78 2.54
N SER A 23 -8.91 5.00 3.47
CA SER A 23 -7.69 4.20 3.55
C SER A 23 -8.02 2.73 3.84
N ILE A 24 -8.94 2.46 4.76
CA ILE A 24 -9.41 1.09 5.07
C ILE A 24 -10.06 0.45 3.82
N ALA A 25 -10.87 1.19 3.07
CA ALA A 25 -11.48 0.70 1.84
C ALA A 25 -10.43 0.32 0.80
N ALA A 26 -9.47 1.21 0.53
CA ALA A 26 -8.38 0.96 -0.42
C ALA A 26 -7.53 -0.28 -0.05
N PHE A 27 -7.24 -0.50 1.24
CA PHE A 27 -6.53 -1.71 1.66
C PHE A 27 -7.35 -2.99 1.47
N ARG A 28 -8.67 -2.92 1.63
CA ARG A 28 -9.56 -4.06 1.38
C ARG A 28 -9.61 -4.40 -0.11
N GLU A 29 -9.70 -3.39 -0.97
CA GLU A 29 -9.64 -3.54 -2.42
C GLU A 29 -8.31 -4.17 -2.85
N PHE A 30 -7.18 -3.61 -2.40
CA PHE A 30 -5.87 -4.20 -2.66
C PHE A 30 -5.77 -5.66 -2.22
N ARG A 31 -6.25 -5.99 -1.02
CA ARG A 31 -6.29 -7.40 -0.55
C ARG A 31 -7.12 -8.27 -1.49
N GLN A 32 -8.29 -7.79 -1.92
CA GLN A 32 -9.14 -8.54 -2.85
C GLN A 32 -8.43 -8.78 -4.18
N ASP A 33 -7.77 -7.76 -4.74
CA ASP A 33 -7.02 -7.89 -5.98
C ASP A 33 -5.86 -8.89 -5.87
N VAL A 34 -5.13 -8.88 -4.75
CA VAL A 34 -4.06 -9.85 -4.50
C VAL A 34 -4.62 -11.26 -4.33
N THR A 35 -5.68 -11.43 -3.54
CA THR A 35 -6.25 -12.76 -3.28
C THR A 35 -6.94 -13.38 -4.50
N SER A 36 -7.48 -12.54 -5.39
CA SER A 36 -8.08 -12.98 -6.65
C SER A 36 -7.06 -13.16 -7.78
N GLY A 37 -5.83 -12.65 -7.59
CA GLY A 37 -4.80 -12.62 -8.62
C GLY A 37 -5.02 -11.53 -9.68
N ALA A 38 -5.98 -10.61 -9.49
CA ALA A 38 -6.17 -9.46 -10.37
C ALA A 38 -5.00 -8.47 -10.30
N TYR A 39 -4.32 -8.41 -9.15
CA TYR A 39 -3.06 -7.70 -9.00
C TYR A 39 -1.92 -8.67 -8.63
N PRO A 40 -0.71 -8.50 -9.21
CA PRO A 40 -0.34 -7.50 -10.22
C PRO A 40 -0.88 -7.81 -11.61
N GLN A 41 -1.16 -6.76 -12.39
CA GLN A 41 -1.43 -6.85 -13.83
C GLN A 41 -0.12 -6.93 -14.61
N ALA A 42 -0.17 -7.33 -15.88
CA ALA A 42 1.04 -7.47 -16.71
C ALA A 42 1.91 -6.20 -16.74
N ASP A 43 1.29 -5.02 -16.79
CA ASP A 43 2.00 -3.72 -16.80
C ASP A 43 2.67 -3.38 -15.46
N HIS A 44 2.30 -4.07 -14.39
CA HIS A 44 2.92 -3.94 -13.06
C HIS A 44 4.05 -4.97 -12.85
N ILE A 45 4.30 -5.84 -13.83
CA ILE A 45 5.32 -6.88 -13.76
C ILE A 45 6.48 -6.49 -14.66
N ILE A 46 7.67 -6.33 -14.07
CA ILE A 46 8.91 -6.16 -14.82
C ILE A 46 9.65 -7.49 -14.79
N GLY A 47 9.82 -8.10 -15.96
CA GLY A 47 10.60 -9.33 -16.10
C GLY A 47 12.08 -9.10 -15.80
N VAL A 48 12.75 -10.14 -15.30
CA VAL A 48 14.21 -10.19 -15.15
C VAL A 48 14.78 -11.14 -16.19
N LYS A 49 16.02 -10.91 -16.63
CA LYS A 49 16.73 -11.87 -17.49
C LYS A 49 17.14 -13.09 -16.66
N ASP A 50 17.11 -14.27 -17.28
CA ASP A 50 17.43 -15.52 -16.59
C ASP A 50 18.85 -15.54 -16.01
N ASP A 51 19.83 -14.93 -16.69
CA ASP A 51 21.21 -14.87 -16.21
C ASP A 51 21.37 -14.01 -14.94
N GLU A 52 20.59 -12.93 -14.82
CA GLU A 52 20.53 -12.11 -13.61
C GLU A 52 19.81 -12.81 -12.46
N TYR A 53 18.76 -13.58 -12.77
CA TYR A 53 18.06 -14.40 -11.78
C TYR A 53 18.97 -15.48 -11.19
N GLU A 54 19.72 -16.22 -12.02
CA GLU A 54 20.65 -17.26 -11.56
C GLU A 54 21.79 -16.69 -10.69
N LYS A 55 22.32 -15.52 -11.05
CA LYS A 55 23.31 -14.80 -10.23
C LYS A 55 22.73 -14.47 -8.85
N PHE A 56 21.50 -13.98 -8.80
CA PHE A 56 20.81 -13.63 -7.55
C PHE A 56 20.61 -14.86 -6.64
N ILE A 57 20.09 -15.97 -7.18
CA ILE A 57 19.90 -17.22 -6.41
C ILE A 57 21.23 -17.77 -5.89
N THR A 58 22.27 -17.75 -6.73
CA THR A 58 23.63 -18.14 -6.33
C THR A 58 24.15 -17.26 -5.17
N ALA A 59 23.89 -15.96 -5.19
CA ALA A 59 24.30 -15.04 -4.13
C ALA A 59 23.57 -15.31 -2.81
N LEU A 60 22.27 -15.62 -2.85
CA LEU A 60 21.49 -16.00 -1.66
C LEU A 60 22.01 -17.29 -1.02
N GLY A 61 22.34 -18.30 -1.84
CA GLY A 61 22.91 -19.56 -1.36
C GLY A 61 24.34 -19.45 -0.81
N LYS A 62 25.03 -18.35 -1.07
CA LYS A 62 26.38 -18.04 -0.56
C LYS A 62 26.37 -17.32 0.80
N GLN A 63 25.21 -16.95 1.35
CA GLN A 63 25.13 -16.51 2.74
C GLN A 63 25.20 -17.73 3.68
N LYS A 64 26.42 -18.13 4.02
CA LYS A 64 26.73 -19.04 5.14
C LYS A 64 27.97 -18.55 5.85
#